data_AF-A0A2V6P3G0-F1
#
_entry.id   AF-A0A2V6P3G0-F1
#
_cell.length_a   1.000
_cell.length_b   1.000
_cell.length_c   1.000
_cell.angle_alpha   90.00
_cell.angle_beta   90.00
_cell.angle_gamma   90.00
#
_symmetry.space_group_name_H-M   'P 1'
#
loop_
_entity.id
_entity.type
_entity.pdbx_description
1 polymer ?
#
loop_
_entity_poly.entity_id
_entity_poly.type
_entity_poly.pdbx_seq_one_letter_code
_entity_poly.pdbx_strand_id
1 'polypeptide(L)'
;MLIDYRYVPLTDTNGNAVLLNLSGTNTLRLTFGGQQTNATKNTMALNYLLFSPVTAPQVALESSSDLAAAFSTDNAAAIDAANKTISVPPNGNVRFYRIRASAPPALTITNVRIVGANLVMSYQ
;
A
#
# COMPACT_ATOMS: atom_id res chain seq x y z
N MET A 1 -27.45 -29.33 -4.45
CA MET A 1 -27.33 -28.22 -3.47
C MET A 1 -26.18 -27.34 -3.95
N LEU A 2 -26.47 -26.17 -4.53
CA LEU A 2 -25.43 -25.16 -4.77
C LEU A 2 -25.14 -24.49 -3.42
N ILE A 3 -23.87 -24.48 -3.01
CA ILE A 3 -23.44 -23.71 -1.84
C ILE A 3 -23.13 -22.31 -2.36
N ASP A 4 -23.97 -21.34 -2.03
CA ASP A 4 -23.73 -19.93 -2.34
C ASP A 4 -22.67 -19.37 -1.39
N TYR A 5 -21.43 -19.24 -1.88
CA TYR A 5 -20.38 -18.56 -1.15
C TYR A 5 -20.60 -17.05 -1.24
N ARG A 6 -20.94 -16.41 -0.11
CA ARG A 6 -21.05 -14.95 -0.02
C ARG A 6 -19.70 -14.37 0.38
N TYR A 7 -18.97 -13.83 -0.59
CA TYR A 7 -17.75 -13.07 -0.33
C TYR A 7 -18.10 -11.73 0.33
N VAL A 8 -17.36 -11.37 1.37
CA VAL A 8 -17.43 -10.05 2.01
C VAL A 8 -16.10 -9.34 1.75
N PRO A 9 -16.08 -8.21 1.01
CA PRO A 9 -14.85 -7.48 0.76
C PRO A 9 -14.30 -6.90 2.07
N LEU A 10 -12.98 -6.87 2.21
CA LEU A 10 -12.33 -6.13 3.29
C LEU A 10 -12.40 -4.64 2.97
N THR A 11 -13.11 -3.88 3.80
CA THR A 11 -13.30 -2.43 3.62
C THR A 11 -12.79 -1.62 4.80
N ASP A 12 -12.42 -0.36 4.55
CA ASP A 12 -12.13 0.62 5.58
C ASP A 12 -13.43 1.06 6.30
N THR A 13 -13.31 2.01 7.24
CA THR A 13 -14.47 2.57 7.96
C THR A 13 -15.46 3.32 7.08
N ASN A 14 -15.07 3.66 5.85
CA ASN A 14 -15.88 4.38 4.87
C ASN A 14 -16.48 3.42 3.81
N GLY A 15 -16.19 2.12 3.87
CA GLY A 15 -16.66 1.13 2.91
C GLY A 15 -15.79 0.98 1.65
N ASN A 16 -14.63 1.65 1.58
CA ASN A 16 -13.70 1.49 0.44
C ASN A 16 -12.89 0.21 0.59
N ALA A 17 -12.56 -0.45 -0.52
CA ALA A 17 -11.71 -1.64 -0.50
C ALA A 17 -10.32 -1.34 0.11
N VAL A 18 -9.85 -2.21 1.00
CA VAL A 18 -8.54 -2.08 1.66
C VAL A 18 -7.46 -2.73 0.80
N LEU A 19 -6.39 -1.99 0.50
CA LEU A 19 -5.16 -2.54 -0.05
C LEU A 19 -4.36 -3.25 1.05
N LEU A 20 -4.20 -4.56 0.93
CA LEU A 20 -3.37 -5.34 1.85
C LEU A 20 -1.94 -5.49 1.30
N ASN A 21 -0.98 -4.75 1.88
CA ASN A 21 0.44 -4.90 1.55
C ASN A 21 1.10 -5.95 2.45
N LEU A 22 1.47 -7.10 1.87
CA LEU A 22 2.15 -8.20 2.56
C LEU A 22 3.66 -8.27 2.26
N SER A 23 4.24 -7.23 1.66
CA SER A 23 5.69 -7.19 1.42
C SER A 23 6.48 -7.03 2.73
N GLY A 24 7.73 -7.49 2.73
CA GLY A 24 8.65 -7.34 3.87
C GLY A 24 8.25 -8.19 5.08
N THR A 25 8.16 -7.55 6.26
CA THR A 25 7.86 -8.20 7.55
C THR A 25 6.38 -8.12 7.93
N ASN A 26 5.50 -7.70 7.01
CA ASN A 26 4.07 -7.58 7.28
C ASN A 26 3.43 -8.97 7.40
N THR A 27 2.60 -9.19 8.42
CA THR A 27 1.94 -10.48 8.69
C THR A 27 0.42 -10.32 8.70
N LEU A 28 -0.29 -11.15 7.91
CA LEU A 28 -1.74 -11.29 8.04
C LEU A 28 -2.05 -12.27 9.19
N ARG A 29 -2.74 -11.80 10.22
CA ARG A 29 -3.22 -12.64 11.33
C ARG A 29 -4.74 -12.73 11.31
N LEU A 30 -5.25 -13.94 11.17
CA LEU A 30 -6.69 -14.24 11.27
C LEU A 30 -7.00 -14.71 12.69
N THR A 31 -8.10 -14.21 13.25
CA THR A 31 -8.62 -14.69 14.54
C THR A 31 -9.98 -15.32 14.29
N PHE A 32 -10.09 -16.62 14.57
CA PHE A 32 -11.36 -17.32 14.51
C PHE A 32 -12.08 -17.13 15.84
N GLY A 33 -13.23 -16.47 15.82
CA GLY A 33 -14.11 -16.38 16.97
C GLY A 33 -14.93 -17.66 17.15
N GLY A 34 -15.22 -18.02 18.40
CA GLY A 34 -16.08 -19.15 18.74
C GLY A 34 -15.38 -20.25 19.53
N GLN A 35 -16.16 -21.08 20.21
CA GLN A 35 -15.63 -22.23 20.93
C GLN A 35 -15.09 -23.24 19.93
N GLN A 36 -13.77 -23.51 19.94
CA GLN A 36 -13.20 -24.60 19.17
C GLN A 36 -13.64 -25.92 19.80
N THR A 37 -14.76 -26.48 19.33
CA THR A 37 -15.18 -27.81 19.72
C THR A 37 -14.34 -28.82 18.95
N ASN A 38 -13.82 -29.84 19.65
CA ASN A 38 -13.09 -30.95 19.03
C ASN A 38 -14.10 -31.84 18.28
N ALA A 39 -14.62 -31.33 17.17
CA ALA A 39 -15.49 -32.07 16.27
C ALA A 39 -14.61 -32.91 15.33
N THR A 40 -14.05 -33.99 15.87
CA THR A 40 -13.40 -35.05 15.08
C THR A 40 -14.37 -35.71 14.07
N LYS A 41 -15.63 -35.24 14.00
CA LYS A 41 -16.64 -35.57 12.98
C LYS A 41 -17.42 -34.31 12.56
N ASN A 42 -17.03 -33.73 11.42
CA ASN A 42 -17.91 -33.11 10.42
C ASN A 42 -18.44 -31.68 10.60
N THR A 43 -17.57 -30.68 10.73
CA THR A 43 -17.71 -29.44 9.93
C THR A 43 -16.34 -28.77 9.80
N MET A 44 -15.64 -29.00 8.68
CA MET A 44 -14.56 -28.08 8.32
C MET A 44 -15.23 -26.76 7.94
N ALA A 45 -15.11 -25.73 8.78
CA ALA A 45 -15.42 -24.37 8.36
C ALA A 45 -14.30 -23.91 7.42
N LEU A 46 -14.43 -24.21 6.12
CA LEU A 46 -13.53 -23.64 5.12
C LEU A 46 -13.84 -22.17 4.97
N ASN A 47 -12.94 -21.33 5.48
CA ASN A 47 -12.88 -19.92 5.15
C ASN A 47 -11.89 -19.76 3.99
N TYR A 48 -12.35 -19.17 2.89
CA TYR A 48 -11.49 -18.86 1.75
C TYR A 48 -11.12 -17.37 1.79
N LEU A 49 -9.82 -17.09 1.64
CA LEU A 49 -9.36 -15.75 1.31
C LEU A 49 -9.13 -15.69 -0.19
N LEU A 50 -9.79 -14.74 -0.85
CA LEU A 50 -9.54 -14.42 -2.24
C LEU A 50 -8.72 -13.13 -2.31
N PHE A 51 -7.51 -13.22 -2.85
CA PHE A 51 -6.70 -12.05 -3.16
C PHE A 51 -6.95 -11.67 -4.61
N SER A 52 -7.55 -10.50 -4.84
CA SER A 52 -7.60 -9.91 -6.16
C SER A 52 -6.33 -9.09 -6.38
N PRO A 53 -5.58 -9.28 -7.48
CA PRO A 53 -4.47 -8.42 -7.80
C PRO A 53 -5.00 -7.00 -7.97
N VAL A 54 -4.55 -6.14 -7.07
CA VAL A 54 -4.76 -4.71 -7.17
C VAL A 54 -3.59 -4.15 -7.95
N THR A 55 -3.87 -3.29 -8.92
CA THR A 55 -2.81 -2.53 -9.57
C THR A 55 -2.14 -1.72 -8.48
N ALA A 56 -0.89 -2.04 -8.15
CA ALA A 56 -0.09 -1.24 -7.22
C ALA A 56 -0.19 0.23 -7.65
N PRO A 57 -0.13 1.20 -6.71
CA PRO A 57 -0.18 2.61 -7.07
C PRO A 57 0.73 2.85 -8.27
N GLN A 58 0.19 3.44 -9.33
CA GLN A 58 0.95 3.66 -10.57
C GLN A 58 2.24 4.44 -10.30
N VAL A 59 2.25 5.18 -9.19
CA VAL A 59 3.32 6.05 -8.72
C VAL A 59 3.59 5.74 -7.25
N ALA A 60 4.86 5.55 -6.89
CA ALA A 60 5.32 5.53 -5.51
C ALA A 60 6.56 6.43 -5.37
N LEU A 61 6.72 7.07 -4.20
CA LEU A 61 7.95 7.76 -3.85
C LEU A 61 8.88 6.77 -3.15
N GLU A 62 10.13 6.74 -3.58
CA GLU A 62 11.19 6.05 -2.86
C GLU A 62 12.23 7.05 -2.39
N SER A 63 12.85 6.76 -1.26
CA SER A 63 13.89 7.61 -0.71
C SER A 63 15.07 6.82 -0.16
N SER A 64 16.21 7.51 -0.06
CA SER A 64 17.45 7.00 0.51
C SER A 64 18.19 8.14 1.24
N SER A 65 18.97 7.81 2.25
CA SER A 65 19.90 8.75 2.89
C SER A 65 21.21 8.91 2.11
N ASP A 66 21.49 8.03 1.16
CA ASP A 66 22.70 8.03 0.33
C ASP A 66 22.32 7.67 -1.13
N LEU A 67 22.79 8.47 -2.08
CA LEU A 67 22.53 8.26 -3.51
C LEU A 67 23.05 6.92 -4.02
N ALA A 68 24.14 6.40 -3.44
CA ALA A 68 24.74 5.12 -3.81
C ALA A 68 24.06 3.90 -3.14
N ALA A 69 23.21 4.13 -2.14
CA ALA A 69 22.53 3.07 -1.41
C ALA A 69 21.19 2.67 -2.08
N ALA A 70 20.62 1.57 -1.58
CA ALA A 70 19.30 1.13 -2.02
C ALA A 70 18.22 2.12 -1.60
N PHE A 71 17.32 2.44 -2.52
CA PHE A 71 16.11 3.21 -2.24
C PHE A 71 15.01 2.28 -1.74
N SER A 72 14.23 2.75 -0.76
CA SER A 72 13.05 2.08 -0.24
C SER A 72 11.82 2.98 -0.33
N THR A 73 10.62 2.39 -0.35
CA THR A 73 9.36 3.15 -0.31
C THR A 73 9.36 4.17 0.83
N ASP A 74 8.97 5.41 0.52
CA ASP A 74 8.79 6.46 1.53
C ASP A 74 7.34 6.45 2.03
N ASN A 75 7.09 5.77 3.15
CA ASN A 75 5.75 5.62 3.72
C ASN A 75 5.15 6.93 4.25
N ALA A 76 5.93 8.01 4.36
CA ALA A 76 5.41 9.32 4.75
C ALA A 76 4.92 10.15 3.56
N ALA A 77 5.08 9.64 2.33
CA ALA A 77 4.67 10.34 1.12
C ALA A 77 3.15 10.27 0.91
N ALA A 78 2.53 11.44 0.77
CA ALA A 78 1.18 11.58 0.25
C ALA A 78 1.23 11.81 -1.26
N ILE A 79 0.58 10.96 -2.04
CA ILE A 79 0.58 10.99 -3.51
C ILE A 79 -0.76 11.49 -4.00
N ASP A 80 -0.76 12.61 -4.72
CA ASP A 80 -1.90 13.15 -5.44
C ASP A 80 -1.69 12.91 -6.94
N ALA A 81 -2.22 11.78 -7.42
CA ALA A 81 -2.07 11.38 -8.81
C ALA A 81 -2.85 12.27 -9.78
N ALA A 82 -3.94 12.90 -9.34
CA ALA A 82 -4.76 13.76 -10.16
C ALA A 82 -4.03 15.08 -10.47
N ASN A 83 -3.42 15.68 -9.46
CA ASN A 83 -2.64 16.91 -9.61
C ASN A 83 -1.16 16.67 -9.94
N LYS A 84 -0.75 15.40 -10.08
CA LYS A 84 0.65 14.98 -10.29
C LYS A 84 1.62 15.61 -9.30
N THR A 85 1.29 15.49 -8.01
CA THR A 85 2.17 15.95 -6.92
C THR A 85 2.38 14.88 -5.86
N ILE A 86 3.55 14.94 -5.22
CA ILE A 86 3.91 14.11 -4.08
C ILE A 86 4.35 15.05 -2.95
N SER A 87 3.79 14.87 -1.75
CA SER A 87 4.13 15.65 -0.57
C SER A 87 4.76 14.76 0.49
N VAL A 88 5.87 15.17 1.09
CA VAL A 88 6.52 14.46 2.19
C VAL A 88 6.98 15.45 3.26
N PRO A 89 6.81 15.15 4.56
CA PRO A 89 7.39 15.97 5.62
C PRO A 89 8.92 15.98 5.51
N PRO A 90 9.60 17.14 5.66
CA PRO A 90 11.06 17.20 5.74
C PRO A 90 11.55 16.36 6.91
N ASN A 91 12.61 15.60 6.71
CA ASN A 91 13.20 14.73 7.74
C ASN A 91 14.39 15.39 8.47
N GLY A 92 14.67 16.66 8.21
CA GLY A 92 15.79 17.43 8.81
C GLY A 92 17.19 17.03 8.34
N ASN A 93 17.32 16.04 7.46
CA ASN A 93 18.58 15.54 6.93
C ASN A 93 18.58 15.60 5.40
N VAL A 94 19.74 15.43 4.78
CA VAL A 94 19.77 15.19 3.33
C VAL A 94 19.07 13.87 3.02
N ARG A 95 18.21 13.89 1.99
CA ARG A 95 17.44 12.74 1.52
C ARG A 95 17.37 12.80 0.01
N PHE A 96 17.63 11.67 -0.63
CA PHE A 96 17.50 11.50 -2.08
C PHE A 96 16.17 10.87 -2.37
N TYR A 97 15.50 11.34 -3.42
CA TYR A 97 14.17 10.89 -3.81
C TYR A 97 14.16 10.42 -5.27
N ARG A 98 13.39 9.39 -5.55
CA ARG A 98 13.06 8.96 -6.91
C ARG A 98 11.61 8.49 -6.99
N ILE A 99 11.02 8.57 -8.18
CA ILE A 99 9.69 8.06 -8.43
C ILE A 99 9.81 6.64 -9.00
N ARG A 100 9.11 5.70 -8.38
CA ARG A 100 8.87 4.39 -8.97
C ARG A 100 7.53 4.41 -9.71
N ALA A 101 7.55 4.17 -11.01
CA ALA A 101 6.36 3.97 -11.82
C ALA A 101 6.16 2.48 -12.10
N SER A 102 4.94 1.96 -11.91
CA SER A 102 4.63 0.54 -12.16
C SER A 102 4.25 0.25 -13.62
N ALA A 103 4.01 1.30 -14.42
CA ALA A 103 3.73 1.22 -15.85
C ALA A 103 4.47 2.34 -16.60
N PRO A 104 4.90 2.10 -17.85
CA PRO A 104 5.48 3.15 -18.70
C PRO A 104 4.45 4.24 -19.02
N PRO A 105 4.88 5.48 -19.32
CA PRO A 105 6.28 5.93 -19.34
C PRO A 105 6.88 6.15 -17.94
N ALA A 106 8.21 6.21 -17.87
CA ALA A 106 8.90 6.59 -16.64
C ALA A 106 8.52 8.04 -16.27
N LEU A 107 8.30 8.27 -14.98
CA LEU A 107 7.92 9.59 -14.47
C LEU A 107 9.15 10.39 -14.05
N THR A 108 9.10 11.69 -14.27
CA THR A 108 10.20 12.59 -13.94
C THR A 108 9.74 13.64 -12.92
N ILE A 109 10.52 13.85 -11.87
CA ILE A 109 10.32 15.00 -10.96
C ILE A 109 10.73 16.26 -11.73
N THR A 110 9.79 17.19 -11.91
CA THR A 110 10.00 18.42 -12.69
C THR A 110 10.20 19.65 -11.82
N ASN A 111 9.66 19.63 -10.60
CA ASN A 111 9.80 20.73 -9.66
C ASN A 111 9.82 20.21 -8.24
N VAL A 112 10.62 20.86 -7.39
CA VAL A 112 10.71 20.58 -5.96
C VAL A 112 10.61 21.90 -5.23
N ARG A 113 9.70 21.99 -4.26
CA ARG A 113 9.48 23.21 -3.46
C ARG A 113 9.02 22.87 -2.05
N ILE A 114 9.19 23.80 -1.12
CA ILE A 114 8.60 23.71 0.21
C ILE A 114 7.25 24.41 0.21
N VAL A 115 6.20 23.75 0.71
CA VAL A 115 4.87 24.34 0.92
C VAL A 115 4.43 24.03 2.35
N GLY A 116 4.33 25.06 3.19
CA GLY A 116 4.09 24.88 4.61
C GLY A 116 5.19 24.02 5.24
N ALA A 117 4.80 22.95 5.93
CA ALA A 117 5.71 22.01 6.59
C ALA A 117 6.08 20.79 5.70
N ASN A 118 5.88 20.86 4.38
CA ASN A 118 6.11 19.74 3.47
C ASN A 118 7.03 20.10 2.31
N LEU A 119 7.84 19.12 1.89
CA LEU A 119 8.47 19.09 0.58
C LEU A 119 7.43 18.59 -0.43
N VAL A 120 7.14 19.40 -1.46
CA VAL A 120 6.22 19.08 -2.53
C VAL A 120 6.98 18.93 -3.85
N MET A 121 6.84 17.76 -4.47
CA MET A 121 7.43 17.41 -5.75
C MET A 121 6.32 17.34 -6.80
N SER A 122 6.45 18.11 -7.88
CA SER A 122 5.64 17.93 -9.07
C SER A 122 6.33 16.96 -10.03
N TYR A 123 5.54 16.14 -10.73
CA TYR A 123 6.07 15.17 -11.68
C TYR A 123 5.26 15.13 -12.97
N GLN A 124 5.82 14.51 -14.00
CA GLN A 124 5.13 14.27 -15.27
C GLN A 124 5.32 12.85 -15.78
#